data_AF-A0A2D7XQ95-F1
#
_entry.id   AF-A0A2D7XQ95-F1
#
_cell.length_a   1.000
_cell.length_b   1.000
_cell.length_c   1.000
_cell.angle_alpha   90.00
_cell.angle_beta   90.00
_cell.angle_gamma   90.00
#
_symmetry.space_group_name_H-M   'P 1'
#
loop_
_entity.id
_entity.type
_entity.pdbx_description
1 polymer ?
#
loop_
_entity_poly.entity_id
_entity_poly.type
_entity_poly.pdbx_seq_one_letter_code
_entity_poly.pdbx_strand_id
1 'polypeptide(L)'
;MLPLLVSCGGASAKEELHPVLGKKPPRNVLSKDILALPEIERTAWLHGALTLMISSYASFDQDTSGCLTDWAFLQGNGLEILHGYLHDYKSEPVYAVIHAVAKEACPNV
;
A
#
# COMPACT_ATOMS: atom_id res chain seq x y z
N MET A 1 19.43 -42.64 17.17
CA MET A 1 19.00 -41.37 16.55
C MET A 1 17.96 -40.76 17.48
N LEU A 2 18.28 -39.65 18.14
CA LEU A 2 17.31 -38.89 18.95
C LEU A 2 16.63 -37.84 18.05
N PRO A 3 15.30 -37.69 18.08
CA PRO A 3 14.66 -36.56 17.44
C PRO A 3 14.76 -35.32 18.35
N LEU A 4 15.38 -34.26 17.83
CA LEU A 4 15.32 -32.92 18.40
C LEU A 4 13.90 -32.36 18.16
N LEU A 5 13.08 -32.36 19.20
CA LEU A 5 11.85 -31.57 19.25
C LEU A 5 12.24 -30.10 19.37
N VAL A 6 12.25 -29.37 18.25
CA VAL A 6 12.26 -27.92 18.25
C VAL A 6 10.90 -27.45 18.75
N SER A 7 10.87 -27.06 20.02
CA SER A 7 9.77 -26.30 20.60
C SER A 7 9.79 -24.91 19.97
N CYS A 8 8.90 -24.66 19.00
CA CYS A 8 8.57 -23.31 18.58
C CYS A 8 7.87 -22.61 19.75
N GLY A 9 8.65 -21.92 20.58
CA GLY A 9 8.12 -20.99 21.56
C GLY A 9 7.22 -19.98 20.83
N GLY A 10 5.94 -19.99 21.18
CA GLY A 10 4.98 -19.00 20.69
C GLY A 10 5.43 -17.62 21.14
N ALA A 11 6.06 -16.87 20.24
CA ALA A 11 6.22 -15.44 20.40
C ALA A 11 4.81 -14.84 20.34
N SER A 12 4.22 -14.59 21.51
CA SER A 12 3.05 -13.73 21.63
C SER A 12 3.49 -12.34 21.18
N ALA A 13 3.23 -12.01 19.92
CA ALA A 13 3.43 -10.68 19.40
C ALA A 13 2.54 -9.74 20.22
N LYS A 14 3.14 -8.96 21.12
CA LYS A 14 2.45 -7.80 21.67
C LYS A 14 2.08 -6.95 20.45
N GLU A 15 0.79 -6.74 20.27
CA GLU A 15 0.25 -5.91 19.19
C GLU A 15 0.72 -4.48 19.42
N GLU A 16 1.87 -4.14 18.86
CA GLU A 16 2.43 -2.80 18.90
C GLU A 16 1.58 -1.91 17.99
N LEU A 17 0.83 -0.98 18.59
CA LEU A 17 0.01 -0.07 17.83
C LEU A 17 0.91 0.93 17.10
N HIS A 18 0.70 1.08 15.79
CA HIS A 18 1.36 2.12 15.02
C HIS A 18 0.97 3.50 15.59
N PRO A 19 1.91 4.42 15.87
CA PRO A 19 1.61 5.69 16.56
C PRO A 19 0.61 6.59 15.82
N VAL A 20 0.67 6.58 14.48
CA VAL A 20 -0.25 7.34 13.61
C VAL A 20 -1.50 6.55 13.21
N LEU A 21 -1.34 5.30 12.73
CA LEU A 21 -2.44 4.52 12.16
C LEU A 21 -3.25 3.74 13.23
N GLY A 22 -2.67 3.49 14.40
CA GLY A 22 -3.29 2.74 15.48
C GLY A 22 -3.77 1.35 15.03
N LYS A 23 -5.02 1.03 15.35
CA LYS A 23 -5.74 -0.20 14.94
C LYS A 23 -6.68 0.02 13.74
N LYS A 24 -6.54 1.14 13.01
CA LYS A 24 -7.43 1.41 11.88
C LYS A 24 -7.27 0.29 10.83
N PRO A 25 -8.35 -0.37 10.40
CA PRO A 25 -8.25 -1.28 9.28
C PRO A 25 -7.86 -0.50 8.01
N PRO A 26 -7.14 -1.11 7.05
CA PRO A 26 -6.64 -0.40 5.85
C PRO A 26 -7.71 0.40 5.09
N ARG A 27 -8.93 -0.14 4.98
CA ARG A 27 -10.08 0.54 4.34
C ARG A 27 -10.53 1.84 5.02
N ASN A 28 -10.17 2.04 6.28
CA ASN A 28 -10.53 3.23 7.07
C ASN A 28 -9.34 4.20 7.23
N VAL A 29 -8.19 3.90 6.63
CA VAL A 29 -7.05 4.82 6.63
C VAL A 29 -7.34 5.94 5.64
N LEU A 30 -7.27 7.18 6.11
CA LEU A 30 -7.52 8.37 5.29
C LEU A 30 -6.21 8.90 4.71
N SER A 31 -6.27 9.66 3.62
CA SER A 31 -5.08 10.30 3.03
C SER A 31 -4.32 11.16 4.03
N LYS A 32 -5.03 11.90 4.90
CA LYS A 32 -4.39 12.69 5.98
C LYS A 32 -3.62 11.84 6.99
N ASP A 33 -4.03 10.59 7.23
CA ASP A 33 -3.34 9.70 8.15
C ASP A 33 -1.99 9.27 7.55
N ILE A 34 -1.96 9.02 6.24
CA ILE A 34 -0.74 8.71 5.48
C ILE A 34 0.18 9.92 5.39
N LEU A 35 -0.38 11.12 5.17
CA LEU A 35 0.40 12.36 5.17
C LEU A 35 1.01 12.70 6.54
N ALA A 36 0.42 12.22 7.63
CA ALA A 36 0.95 12.40 8.98
C ALA A 36 2.12 11.46 9.32
N LEU A 37 2.41 10.46 8.47
CA LEU A 37 3.57 9.59 8.63
C LEU A 37 4.87 10.35 8.31
N PRO A 38 6.00 9.98 8.95
CA PRO A 38 7.33 10.34 8.48
C PRO A 38 7.50 10.02 6.99
N GLU A 39 8.27 10.81 6.26
CA GLU A 39 8.39 10.69 4.81
C GLU A 39 8.78 9.28 4.35
N ILE A 40 9.75 8.66 5.02
CA ILE A 40 10.20 7.30 4.71
C ILE A 40 9.07 6.28 4.92
N GLU A 41 8.33 6.38 6.02
CA GLU A 41 7.20 5.49 6.33
C GLU A 41 6.05 5.70 5.33
N ARG A 42 5.75 6.96 4.99
CA ARG A 42 4.74 7.31 4.00
C ARG A 42 5.05 6.68 2.63
N THR A 43 6.28 6.84 2.15
CA THR A 43 6.73 6.27 0.89
C THR A 43 6.67 4.74 0.91
N ALA A 44 7.12 4.12 2.00
CA ALA A 44 7.05 2.66 2.15
C ALA A 44 5.60 2.16 2.16
N TRP A 45 4.69 2.88 2.82
CA TRP A 45 3.27 2.54 2.86
C TRP A 45 2.63 2.61 1.47
N LEU A 46 2.88 3.69 0.72
CA LEU A 46 2.35 3.86 -0.64
C LEU A 46 2.92 2.82 -1.60
N HIS A 47 4.22 2.52 -1.49
CA HIS A 47 4.85 1.44 -2.26
C HIS A 47 4.13 0.12 -2.00
N GLY A 48 3.95 -0.26 -0.73
CA GLY A 48 3.27 -1.51 -0.37
C GLY A 48 1.83 -1.58 -0.87
N ALA A 49 1.08 -0.47 -0.78
CA ALA A 49 -0.30 -0.39 -1.29
C ALA A 49 -0.36 -0.61 -2.81
N LEU A 50 0.54 0.03 -3.56
CA LEU A 50 0.65 -0.15 -5.02
C LEU A 50 1.08 -1.56 -5.40
N THR A 51 2.05 -2.14 -4.71
CA THR A 51 2.47 -3.53 -4.94
C THR A 51 1.33 -4.51 -4.73
N LEU A 52 0.52 -4.32 -3.68
CA LEU A 52 -0.66 -5.16 -3.42
C LEU A 52 -1.72 -4.99 -4.52
N MET A 53 -1.95 -3.77 -4.99
CA MET A 53 -2.86 -3.51 -6.11
C MET A 53 -2.37 -4.21 -7.37
N ILE A 54 -1.12 -4.02 -7.78
CA ILE A 54 -0.51 -4.68 -8.95
C ILE A 54 -0.62 -6.21 -8.82
N SER A 55 -0.27 -6.75 -7.66
CA SER A 55 -0.34 -8.19 -7.40
C SER A 55 -1.75 -8.75 -7.50
N SER A 56 -2.78 -7.94 -7.22
CA SER A 56 -4.15 -8.37 -7.40
C SER A 56 -4.47 -8.64 -8.86
N TYR A 57 -4.03 -7.79 -9.80
CA TYR A 57 -4.28 -7.97 -11.24
C TYR A 57 -3.38 -9.02 -11.91
N ALA A 58 -2.16 -9.23 -11.39
CA ALA A 58 -1.15 -10.08 -12.02
C ALA A 58 -1.60 -11.51 -12.43
N SER A 59 -2.62 -12.06 -11.75
CA SER A 59 -3.13 -13.41 -12.02
C SER A 59 -4.26 -13.49 -13.05
N PHE A 60 -4.95 -12.37 -13.35
CA PHE A 60 -6.14 -12.37 -14.21
C PHE A 60 -6.11 -11.31 -15.31
N ASP A 61 -5.26 -10.29 -15.20
CA ASP A 61 -5.09 -9.22 -16.17
C ASP A 61 -3.64 -8.72 -16.14
N GLN A 62 -2.80 -9.37 -16.96
CA GLN A 62 -1.38 -9.04 -17.06
C GLN A 62 -1.13 -7.68 -17.70
N ASP A 63 -2.03 -7.22 -18.58
CA ASP A 63 -1.90 -5.92 -19.25
C ASP A 63 -2.12 -4.79 -18.24
N THR A 64 -3.15 -4.90 -17.39
CA THR A 64 -3.39 -3.94 -16.31
C THR A 64 -2.28 -3.98 -15.27
N SER A 65 -1.82 -5.18 -14.88
CA SER A 65 -0.67 -5.35 -13.98
C SER A 65 0.61 -4.71 -14.53
N GLY A 66 0.88 -4.88 -15.83
CA GLY A 66 2.01 -4.27 -16.53
C GLY A 66 1.91 -2.75 -16.55
N CYS A 67 0.77 -2.20 -16.96
CA CYS A 67 0.53 -0.75 -16.95
C CYS A 67 0.75 -0.14 -15.57
N LEU A 68 0.18 -0.74 -14.53
CA LEU A 68 0.31 -0.27 -13.16
C LEU A 68 1.77 -0.31 -12.70
N THR A 69 2.53 -1.35 -13.05
CA THR A 69 3.96 -1.47 -12.72
C THR A 69 4.78 -0.38 -13.41
N ASP A 70 4.54 -0.17 -14.70
CA ASP A 70 5.22 0.85 -15.49
C ASP A 70 4.96 2.26 -14.94
N TRP A 71 3.70 2.56 -14.67
CA TRP A 71 3.25 3.83 -14.11
C TRP A 71 3.79 4.08 -12.69
N ALA A 72 3.74 3.08 -11.81
CA ALA A 72 4.06 3.23 -10.40
C ALA A 72 5.57 3.29 -10.13
N PHE A 73 6.38 2.47 -10.81
CA PHE A 73 7.75 2.15 -10.37
C PHE A 73 8.83 2.21 -11.44
N LEU A 74 8.50 2.19 -12.73
CA LEU A 74 9.51 2.16 -13.80
C LEU A 74 9.62 3.50 -14.51
N GLN A 75 8.74 3.75 -15.48
CA GLN A 75 8.84 4.89 -16.38
C GLN A 75 7.88 6.03 -16.03
N GLY A 76 6.87 5.74 -15.21
CA GLY A 76 5.95 6.74 -14.70
C GLY A 76 6.44 7.39 -13.41
N ASN A 77 5.64 8.35 -12.96
CA ASN A 77 5.81 9.12 -11.74
C ASN A 77 4.67 8.86 -10.76
N GLY A 78 4.08 7.64 -10.79
CA GLY A 78 2.87 7.32 -10.04
C GLY A 78 2.97 7.57 -8.54
N LEU A 79 4.08 7.18 -7.91
CA LEU A 79 4.35 7.47 -6.50
C LEU A 79 4.38 8.98 -6.21
N GLU A 80 5.05 9.76 -7.05
CA GLU A 80 5.16 11.23 -6.90
C GLU A 80 3.80 11.90 -7.08
N ILE A 81 3.05 11.53 -8.13
CA ILE A 81 1.69 12.04 -8.40
C ILE A 81 0.78 11.76 -7.20
N LEU A 82 0.83 10.54 -6.65
CA LEU A 82 -0.01 10.16 -5.53
C LEU A 82 0.19 11.08 -4.32
N HIS A 83 1.42 11.54 -4.06
CA HIS A 83 1.64 12.51 -2.97
C HIS A 83 0.80 13.78 -3.16
N GLY A 84 0.74 14.32 -4.38
CA GLY A 84 -0.10 15.49 -4.70
C GLY A 84 -1.58 15.23 -4.44
N TYR A 85 -2.12 14.13 -4.99
CA TYR A 85 -3.53 13.77 -4.81
C TYR A 85 -3.89 13.52 -3.35
N LEU A 86 -3.01 12.92 -2.54
CA LEU A 86 -3.27 12.74 -1.11
C LEU A 86 -3.41 14.09 -0.38
N HIS A 87 -2.70 15.13 -0.82
CA HIS A 87 -2.80 16.49 -0.29
C HIS A 87 -4.12 17.17 -0.67
N ASP A 88 -4.65 16.89 -1.86
CA ASP A 88 -5.93 17.45 -2.31
C ASP A 88 -7.12 16.70 -1.68
N TYR A 89 -7.00 15.37 -1.51
CA TYR A 89 -8.06 14.49 -1.02
C TYR A 89 -7.79 13.97 0.40
N LYS A 90 -7.41 14.86 1.31
CA LYS A 90 -7.00 14.54 2.70
C LYS A 90 -8.02 13.76 3.52
N SER A 91 -9.31 14.00 3.28
CA SER A 91 -10.40 13.38 4.04
C SER A 91 -10.91 12.07 3.43
N GLU A 92 -10.43 11.71 2.24
CA GLU A 92 -10.85 10.50 1.54
C GLU A 92 -10.07 9.27 2.03
N PRO A 93 -10.67 8.06 1.92
CA PRO A 93 -9.93 6.83 2.13
C PRO A 93 -8.75 6.75 1.17
N VAL A 94 -7.54 6.50 1.70
CA VAL A 94 -6.31 6.49 0.89
C VAL A 94 -6.39 5.48 -0.26
N TYR A 95 -7.02 4.32 -0.02
CA TYR A 95 -7.18 3.29 -1.06
C TYR A 95 -8.05 3.77 -2.23
N ALA A 96 -9.07 4.59 -1.95
CA ALA A 96 -9.95 5.13 -2.97
C ALA A 96 -9.22 6.15 -3.84
N VAL A 97 -8.38 7.00 -3.21
CA VAL A 97 -7.51 7.94 -3.93
C VAL A 97 -6.51 7.17 -4.81
N ILE A 98 -5.82 6.18 -4.25
CA ILE A 98 -4.85 5.37 -5.02
C ILE A 98 -5.53 4.71 -6.22
N HIS A 99 -6.71 4.11 -6.01
CA HIS A 99 -7.45 3.45 -7.09
C HIS A 99 -7.95 4.44 -8.15
N ALA A 100 -8.42 5.62 -7.76
CA ALA A 100 -8.88 6.64 -8.70
C ALA A 100 -7.72 7.12 -9.60
N VAL A 101 -6.58 7.45 -8.99
CA VAL A 101 -5.38 7.90 -9.73
C VAL A 101 -4.83 6.78 -10.61
N ALA A 102 -4.80 5.55 -10.09
CA ALA A 102 -4.37 4.38 -10.87
C ALA A 102 -5.28 4.15 -12.09
N LYS A 103 -6.59 4.37 -11.97
CA LYS A 103 -7.55 4.30 -13.07
C LYS A 103 -7.37 5.40 -14.11
N GLU A 104 -7.01 6.61 -13.69
CA GLU A 104 -6.67 7.70 -14.61
C GLU A 104 -5.42 7.37 -15.43
N ALA A 105 -4.42 6.73 -14.82
CA ALA A 105 -3.19 6.31 -15.50
C ALA A 105 -3.37 5.03 -16.35
N CYS A 106 -4.12 4.06 -15.84
CA CYS A 106 -4.36 2.76 -16.43
C CYS A 106 -5.88 2.50 -16.50
N PRO A 107 -6.53 2.79 -17.66
CA PRO A 107 -8.00 2.81 -17.77
C PRO A 107 -8.72 1.49 -17.43
N ASN A 108 -8.01 0.36 -17.47
CA ASN A 108 -8.54 -0.98 -17.22
C ASN A 108 -8.56 -1.37 -15.73
N VAL A 109 -8.12 -0.47 -14.83
CA VAL A 109 -8.20 -0.62 -13.38
C VAL A 109 -9.65 -0.54 -12.88
#